data_AF-A0ABD5SQD6-F1
#
_entry.id   AF-A0ABD5SQD6-F1
#
_cell.length_a   1.000
_cell.length_b   1.000
_cell.length_c   1.000
_cell.angle_alpha   90.00
_cell.angle_beta   90.00
_cell.angle_gamma   90.00
#
_symmetry.space_group_name_H-M   'P 1'
#
loop_
_entity.id
_entity.type
_entity.pdbx_description
1 polymer ?
#
loop_
_entity_poly.entity_id
_entity_poly.type
_entity_poly.pdbx_seq_one_letter_code
_entity_poly.pdbx_strand_id
1 'polypeptide(L)'
;MNTPLPLDGSSAGGQFLRTALALSVLENEPVRLEGVRGDRSTPGLRHQHLAVLETMVELCDADVSGAELGSESVEFEPGLEGGDANTAAGTRLEGGSYAVD
;
A
#
# COMPACT_ATOMS: atom_id res chain seq x y z
N MET A 1 -8.91 -13.03 -10.21
CA MET A 1 -8.64 -11.61 -9.91
C MET A 1 -9.71 -11.17 -8.94
N ASN A 2 -9.32 -10.86 -7.71
CA ASN A 2 -10.24 -10.34 -6.69
C ASN A 2 -10.48 -8.85 -6.97
N THR A 3 -11.68 -8.35 -6.72
CA THR A 3 -11.96 -6.92 -6.88
C THR A 3 -11.21 -6.12 -5.80
N PRO A 4 -10.45 -5.05 -6.14
CA PRO A 4 -9.78 -4.24 -5.14
C PRO A 4 -10.74 -3.64 -4.11
N LEU A 5 -10.38 -3.70 -2.83
CA LEU A 5 -11.15 -3.10 -1.75
C LEU A 5 -11.10 -1.57 -1.85
N PRO A 6 -12.23 -0.86 -2.03
CA PRO A 6 -12.25 0.59 -2.11
C PRO A 6 -12.04 1.23 -0.72
N LEU A 7 -11.14 2.20 -0.64
CA LEU A 7 -10.77 2.91 0.58
C LEU A 7 -10.82 4.43 0.35
N ASP A 8 -11.59 5.15 1.18
CA ASP A 8 -11.73 6.61 1.10
C ASP A 8 -10.71 7.32 2.00
N GLY A 9 -9.77 8.01 1.38
CA GLY A 9 -8.71 8.79 2.00
C GLY A 9 -9.00 10.28 2.13
N SER A 10 -10.19 10.76 1.76
CA SER A 10 -10.52 12.18 1.66
C SER A 10 -10.24 12.90 2.99
N SER A 11 -10.68 12.35 4.11
CA SER A 11 -10.41 12.90 5.45
C SER A 11 -9.19 12.30 6.16
N ALA A 12 -8.34 11.59 5.42
CA ALA A 12 -7.27 10.80 5.99
C ALA A 12 -5.88 11.46 5.83
N GLY A 13 -4.98 11.20 6.79
CA GLY A 13 -3.59 11.63 6.74
C GLY A 13 -2.66 10.60 6.07
N GLY A 14 -1.36 10.87 6.04
CA GLY A 14 -0.37 9.94 5.45
C GLY A 14 -0.18 8.61 6.19
N GLN A 15 -0.79 8.43 7.37
CA GLN A 15 -0.81 7.12 8.04
C GLN A 15 -1.78 6.14 7.37
N PHE A 16 -2.89 6.64 6.83
CA PHE A 16 -3.92 5.82 6.20
C PHE A 16 -3.38 4.99 5.04
N LEU A 17 -2.68 5.64 4.10
CA LEU A 17 -2.04 4.96 2.98
C LEU A 17 -1.07 3.88 3.45
N ARG A 18 -0.19 4.20 4.42
CA ARG A 18 0.82 3.24 4.93
C ARG A 18 0.17 2.01 5.56
N THR A 19 -0.87 2.21 6.37
CA THR A 19 -1.59 1.11 7.00
C THR A 19 -2.35 0.27 5.98
N ALA A 20 -3.02 0.90 5.02
CA ALA A 20 -3.76 0.20 3.97
C ALA A 20 -2.84 -0.70 3.12
N LEU A 21 -1.67 -0.18 2.72
CA LEU A 21 -0.68 -0.98 1.98
C LEU A 21 -0.15 -2.13 2.82
N ALA A 22 0.22 -1.89 4.08
CA ALA A 22 0.71 -2.95 4.96
C ALA A 22 -0.33 -4.07 5.17
N LEU A 23 -1.61 -3.72 5.39
CA LEU A 23 -2.68 -4.70 5.52
C LEU A 23 -2.97 -5.44 4.22
N SER A 24 -2.97 -4.73 3.08
CA SER A 24 -3.10 -5.34 1.75
C SER A 24 -2.05 -6.44 1.54
N VAL A 25 -0.80 -6.16 1.90
CA VAL A 25 0.31 -7.12 1.84
C VAL A 25 0.14 -8.30 2.83
N LEU A 26 -0.28 -8.02 4.06
CA LEU A 26 -0.48 -9.06 5.08
C LEU A 26 -1.61 -10.03 4.74
N GLU A 27 -2.70 -9.51 4.19
CA GLU A 27 -3.90 -10.28 3.80
C GLU A 27 -3.85 -10.79 2.35
N ASN A 28 -2.83 -10.36 1.59
CA ASN A 28 -2.70 -10.58 0.15
C ASN A 28 -3.97 -10.17 -0.64
N GLU A 29 -4.55 -9.03 -0.28
CA GLU A 29 -5.80 -8.51 -0.85
C GLU A 29 -5.57 -7.16 -1.55
N PRO A 30 -5.97 -6.99 -2.83
CA PRO A 30 -5.78 -5.73 -3.54
C PRO A 30 -6.62 -4.59 -2.94
N VAL A 31 -6.10 -3.37 -3.00
CA VAL A 31 -6.77 -2.16 -2.49
C VAL A 31 -6.80 -1.04 -3.54
N ARG A 32 -7.88 -0.25 -3.54
CA ARG A 32 -8.00 1.00 -4.31
C ARG A 32 -8.24 2.16 -3.34
N LEU A 33 -7.28 3.06 -3.23
CA LEU A 33 -7.38 4.26 -2.41
C LEU A 33 -7.80 5.44 -3.26
N GLU A 34 -8.81 6.18 -2.80
CA GLU A 34 -9.29 7.41 -3.44
C GLU A 34 -9.18 8.60 -2.48
N GLY A 35 -9.09 9.81 -3.02
CA GLY A 35 -9.02 11.04 -2.23
C GLY A 35 -7.80 11.11 -1.31
N VAL A 36 -6.65 10.55 -1.72
CA VAL A 36 -5.44 10.49 -0.87
C VAL A 36 -5.09 11.89 -0.34
N ARG A 37 -5.21 12.09 0.98
CA ARG A 37 -4.98 13.39 1.64
C ARG A 37 -5.91 14.51 1.16
N GLY A 38 -7.14 14.19 0.76
CA GLY A 38 -8.11 15.13 0.15
C GLY A 38 -8.35 16.40 0.97
N ASP A 39 -8.43 16.29 2.30
CA ASP A 39 -8.72 17.41 3.21
C ASP A 39 -7.48 18.25 3.55
N ARG A 40 -6.35 18.03 2.87
CA ARG A 40 -5.13 18.85 3.04
C ARG A 40 -5.13 20.00 2.05
N SER A 41 -4.54 21.13 2.46
CA SER A 41 -4.31 22.29 1.58
C SER A 41 -3.52 21.95 0.32
N THR A 42 -2.76 20.86 0.36
CA THR A 42 -2.13 20.28 -0.81
C THR A 42 -2.44 18.76 -0.80
N PRO A 43 -3.45 18.31 -1.56
CA PRO A 43 -3.85 16.90 -1.65
C PRO A 43 -2.84 16.03 -2.39
N GLY A 44 -3.10 14.72 -2.39
CA GLY A 44 -2.39 13.71 -3.14
C GLY A 44 -1.08 13.21 -2.52
N LEU A 45 -0.45 12.28 -3.23
CA LEU A 45 0.83 11.66 -2.88
C LEU A 45 1.96 12.68 -2.78
N ARG A 46 2.95 12.34 -1.95
CA ARG A 46 4.15 13.13 -1.66
C ARG A 46 5.32 12.17 -1.65
N HIS A 47 6.54 12.68 -1.68
CA HIS A 47 7.76 11.87 -1.72
C HIS A 47 7.78 10.75 -0.67
N GLN A 48 7.34 11.02 0.58
CA GLN A 48 7.29 9.97 1.61
C GLN A 48 6.25 8.87 1.37
N HIS A 49 5.21 9.16 0.59
CA HIS A 49 4.22 8.16 0.20
C HIS A 49 4.73 7.31 -0.96
N LEU A 50 5.40 7.94 -1.93
CA LEU A 50 6.02 7.27 -3.06
C LEU A 50 7.11 6.31 -2.59
N ALA A 51 8.00 6.75 -1.70
CA ALA A 51 9.02 5.88 -1.11
C ALA A 51 8.42 4.63 -0.45
N VAL A 52 7.27 4.75 0.21
CA VAL A 52 6.56 3.58 0.77
C VAL A 52 6.00 2.68 -0.32
N LEU A 53 5.36 3.23 -1.35
CA LEU A 53 4.83 2.45 -2.47
C LEU A 53 5.95 1.69 -3.19
N GLU A 54 7.05 2.38 -3.51
CA GLU A 54 8.25 1.79 -4.11
C GLU A 54 8.81 0.65 -3.24
N THR A 55 8.95 0.89 -1.93
CA THR A 55 9.44 -0.15 -0.99
C THR A 55 8.51 -1.36 -0.96
N MET A 56 7.19 -1.14 -0.95
CA MET A 56 6.21 -2.24 -0.90
C MET A 56 6.20 -3.03 -2.22
N VAL A 57 6.29 -2.36 -3.36
CA VAL A 57 6.41 -3.01 -4.68
C VAL A 57 7.65 -3.91 -4.72
N GLU A 58 8.81 -3.43 -4.29
CA GLU A 58 10.03 -4.23 -4.25
C GLU A 58 9.95 -5.39 -3.24
N LEU A 59 9.19 -5.23 -2.16
CA LEU A 59 9.13 -6.20 -1.06
C LEU A 59 8.17 -7.36 -1.33
N CYS A 60 7.13 -7.16 -2.14
CA CYS A 60 6.11 -8.17 -2.39
C CYS A 60 5.76 -8.36 -3.88
N ASP A 61 6.61 -7.87 -4.77
CA ASP A 61 6.44 -7.93 -6.23
C ASP A 61 5.06 -7.39 -6.68
N ALA A 62 4.58 -6.32 -6.05
CA ALA A 62 3.25 -5.78 -6.28
C ALA A 62 3.12 -5.03 -7.61
N ASP A 63 1.93 -5.12 -8.21
CA ASP A 63 1.48 -4.20 -9.26
C ASP A 63 0.89 -2.93 -8.63
N VAL A 64 1.25 -1.77 -9.16
CA VAL A 64 0.77 -0.47 -8.66
C VAL A 64 0.40 0.47 -9.81
N SER A 65 -0.70 1.21 -9.64
CA SER A 65 -1.10 2.30 -10.52
C SER A 65 -1.33 3.59 -9.73
N GLY A 66 -1.10 4.75 -10.35
CA GLY A 66 -1.26 6.06 -9.70
C GLY A 66 -0.15 6.45 -8.71
N ALA A 67 1.00 5.76 -8.73
CA ALA A 67 2.17 6.06 -7.89
C ALA A 67 3.00 7.26 -8.40
N GLU A 68 2.38 8.44 -8.48
CA GLU A 68 3.03 9.67 -8.93
C GLU A 68 2.74 10.86 -7.99
N LEU A 69 3.63 11.87 -7.98
CA LEU A 69 3.48 13.04 -7.11
C LEU A 69 2.15 13.75 -7.38
N GLY A 70 1.39 13.98 -6.30
CA GLY A 70 0.10 14.65 -6.39
C GLY A 70 -1.07 13.76 -6.78
N SER A 71 -0.86 12.48 -7.10
CA SER A 71 -1.97 11.57 -7.37
C SER A 71 -2.88 11.45 -6.14
N GLU A 72 -4.18 11.49 -6.37
CA GLU A 72 -5.22 11.30 -5.35
C GLU A 72 -5.84 9.90 -5.40
N SER A 73 -5.43 9.07 -6.37
CA SER A 73 -5.94 7.72 -6.59
C SER A 73 -4.78 6.74 -6.74
N VAL A 74 -4.83 5.62 -6.02
CA VAL A 74 -3.81 4.57 -6.07
C VAL A 74 -4.49 3.21 -6.07
N GLU A 75 -4.13 2.35 -7.01
CA GLU A 75 -4.43 0.92 -6.90
C GLU A 75 -3.14 0.17 -6.60
N PHE A 76 -3.24 -0.78 -5.69
CA PHE A 76 -2.12 -1.62 -5.25
C PHE A 76 -2.59 -3.06 -5.17
N GLU A 77 -1.93 -3.96 -5.91
CA GLU A 77 -2.19 -5.39 -5.93
C GLU A 77 -0.91 -6.13 -5.50
N PRO A 78 -0.88 -6.75 -4.30
CA PRO A 78 0.29 -7.48 -3.83
C PRO A 78 0.56 -8.73 -4.70
N GLY A 79 1.81 -8.96 -5.06
CA GLY A 79 2.24 -10.05 -5.96
C GLY A 79 2.67 -11.33 -5.26
N LEU A 80 2.19 -11.59 -4.04
CA LEU A 80 2.69 -12.68 -3.22
C LEU A 80 2.16 -14.03 -3.71
N GLU A 81 3.02 -14.79 -4.39
CA GLU A 81 2.73 -16.13 -4.87
C GLU A 81 2.57 -17.12 -3.70
N GLY A 82 1.37 -17.68 -3.52
CA GLY A 82 1.18 -18.92 -2.73
C GLY A 82 0.93 -18.78 -1.23
N GLY A 83 0.66 -17.57 -0.72
CA GLY A 83 0.11 -17.43 0.62
C GLY A 83 -1.39 -17.73 0.62
N ASP A 84 -1.79 -18.96 0.94
CA ASP A 84 -3.16 -19.20 1.39
C ASP A 84 -3.39 -18.31 2.63
N ALA A 85 -4.22 -17.26 2.52
CA ALA A 85 -4.57 -16.37 3.63
C ALA A 85 -5.16 -17.11 4.86
N ASN A 86 -5.43 -18.42 4.73
CA ASN A 86 -5.97 -19.30 5.75
C ASN A 86 -4.96 -20.33 6.31
N THR A 87 -3.70 -20.31 5.86
CA THR A 87 -2.65 -21.15 6.44
C THR A 87 -1.91 -20.34 7.49
N ALA A 88 -1.80 -20.86 8.71
CA ALA A 88 -1.11 -20.21 9.85
C ALA A 88 0.37 -19.87 9.59
N ALA A 89 0.92 -20.28 8.44
CA ALA A 89 2.14 -19.76 7.84
C ALA A 89 1.75 -18.56 6.96
N GLY A 90 1.45 -17.42 7.57
CA GLY A 90 1.15 -16.18 6.83
C GLY A 90 2.27 -15.81 5.84
N THR A 91 2.00 -14.86 4.94
CA THR A 91 2.96 -14.33 3.99
C THR A 91 4.30 -14.03 4.67
N ARG A 92 5.31 -14.89 4.43
CA ARG A 92 6.64 -14.71 5.01
C ARG A 92 7.43 -13.76 4.13
N LEU A 93 7.33 -12.48 4.43
CA LEU A 93 8.26 -11.48 3.92
C LEU A 93 9.56 -11.60 4.70
N GLU A 94 10.67 -11.81 4.01
CA GLU A 94 12.00 -11.75 4.63
C GLU A 94 12.20 -10.29 5.12
N GLY A 95 12.15 -10.08 6.43
CA GLY A 95 12.31 -8.74 7.00
C GLY A 95 13.69 -8.14 6.71
N GLY A 96 13.76 -6.82 6.56
CA GLY A 96 15.03 -6.10 6.42
C GLY A 96 15.75 -5.89 7.77
N SER A 97 17.07 -5.75 7.74
CA SER A 97 17.83 -5.23 8.89
C SER A 97 17.86 -3.70 8.82
N TYR A 98 17.55 -3.01 9.92
CA TYR A 98 17.80 -1.58 10.04
C TYR A 98 18.66 -1.31 11.28
N ALA A 99 19.70 -0.49 11.12
CA ALA A 99 20.47 0.01 12.24
C ALA A 99 19.71 1.19 12.87
N VAL A 100 19.52 1.13 14.17
CA VAL A 100 19.14 2.29 14.99
C VAL A 100 20.45 2.87 15.50
N ASP A 101 20.84 4.03 14.99
CA ASP A 101 21.84 4.88 15.66
C ASP A 101 21.24 5.48 16.94
#